data_AF-A0AAW5EC87-F1
#
_entry.id   AF-A0AAW5EC87-F1
#
_cell.length_a   1.000
_cell.length_b   1.000
_cell.length_c   1.000
_cell.angle_alpha   90.00
_cell.angle_beta   90.00
_cell.angle_gamma   90.00
#
_symmetry.space_group_name_H-M   'P 1'
#
loop_
_entity.id
_entity.type
_entity.pdbx_description
1 polymer ?
#
loop_
_entity_poly.entity_id
_entity_poly.type
_entity_poly.pdbx_seq_one_letter_code
_entity_poly.pdbx_strand_id
1 'polypeptide(L)'
;LDYLLNNDLADVDCENWEEDTPFKDPRELYDFLKTEKPEEELVFSHGDLGDSNIFVKDGKVSGFIDLGRSGRADKWYDIAFCVRSIREDIGEEQYVELFFDLLGIKPDWEKIKYYILLDELF
;
A
#
# COMPACT_ATOMS: atom_id res chain seq x y z
N LEU A 1 -1.98 -9.29 11.95
CA LEU A 1 -0.58 -9.57 11.56
C LEU A 1 0.06 -10.66 12.41
N ASP A 2 0.25 -10.49 13.73
CA ASP A 2 0.86 -11.55 14.58
C ASP A 2 0.16 -12.91 14.46
N TYR A 3 -1.17 -12.91 14.49
CA TYR A 3 -1.96 -14.12 14.25
C TYR A 3 -1.68 -14.74 12.88
N LEU A 4 -1.57 -13.93 11.83
CA LEU A 4 -1.31 -14.43 10.47
C LEU A 4 0.09 -15.05 10.37
N LEU A 5 1.10 -14.37 10.91
CA LEU A 5 2.49 -14.87 10.97
C LEU A 5 2.64 -16.14 11.81
N ASN A 6 1.85 -16.30 12.87
CA ASN A 6 1.87 -17.51 13.70
C ASN A 6 1.11 -18.70 13.10
N ASN A 7 0.34 -18.48 12.03
CA ASN A 7 -0.51 -19.51 11.41
C ASN A 7 -0.19 -19.70 9.92
N ASP A 8 0.94 -19.18 9.43
CA ASP A 8 1.35 -19.28 8.02
C ASP A 8 0.30 -18.72 7.04
N LEU A 9 -0.34 -17.61 7.43
CA LEU A 9 -1.38 -16.90 6.65
C LEU A 9 -0.93 -15.50 6.19
N ALA A 10 0.30 -15.10 6.50
CA ALA A 10 0.93 -13.89 5.96
C ALA A 10 1.90 -14.30 4.86
N ASP A 11 2.21 -13.38 3.94
CA ASP A 11 3.36 -13.59 3.07
C ASP A 11 4.64 -13.55 3.92
N VAL A 12 5.42 -14.62 3.80
CA VAL A 12 6.69 -14.80 4.51
C VAL A 12 7.84 -15.01 3.54
N ASP A 13 7.56 -14.97 2.23
CA ASP A 13 8.56 -15.07 1.18
C ASP A 13 9.12 -13.68 0.89
N CYS A 14 10.28 -13.38 1.46
CA CYS A 14 10.94 -12.10 1.27
C CYS A 14 11.40 -11.85 -0.19
N GLU A 15 11.33 -12.85 -1.09
CA GLU A 15 11.58 -12.63 -2.53
C GLU A 15 10.49 -11.79 -3.20
N ASN A 16 9.30 -11.69 -2.58
CA ASN A 16 8.21 -10.83 -3.06
C ASN A 16 8.35 -9.37 -2.63
N TRP A 17 9.31 -9.05 -1.75
CA TRP A 17 9.47 -7.70 -1.22
C TRP A 17 10.07 -6.72 -2.24
N GLU A 18 9.76 -5.43 -2.08
CA GLU A 18 10.47 -4.36 -2.76
C GLU A 18 11.98 -4.44 -2.43
N GLU A 19 12.83 -4.21 -3.45
CA GLU A 19 14.28 -4.39 -3.33
C GLU A 19 14.92 -3.56 -2.20
N ASP A 20 14.29 -2.45 -1.79
CA ASP A 20 14.77 -1.56 -0.75
C ASP A 20 14.10 -1.76 0.63
N THR A 21 13.31 -2.82 0.80
CA THR A 21 12.73 -3.21 2.09
C THR A 21 13.84 -3.55 3.10
N PRO A 22 14.01 -2.76 4.19
CA PRO A 22 15.24 -2.76 4.98
C PRO A 22 15.24 -3.80 6.12
N PHE A 23 14.48 -4.88 5.99
CA PHE A 23 14.29 -5.89 7.04
C PHE A 23 14.82 -7.25 6.58
N LYS A 24 15.29 -8.07 7.52
CA LYS A 24 15.88 -9.38 7.19
C LYS A 24 14.85 -10.49 7.11
N ASP A 25 13.75 -10.35 7.86
CA ASP A 25 12.72 -11.37 7.97
C ASP A 25 11.35 -10.76 8.35
N PRO A 26 10.24 -11.50 8.13
CA PRO A 26 8.89 -11.02 8.42
C PRO A 26 8.64 -10.60 9.88
N ARG A 27 9.42 -11.13 10.84
CA ARG A 27 9.27 -10.78 12.26
C ARG A 27 9.89 -9.44 12.57
N GLU A 28 11.06 -9.15 11.99
CA GLU A 28 11.70 -7.83 12.10
C GLU A 28 10.79 -6.73 11.51
N LEU A 29 10.20 -6.99 10.34
CA LEU A 29 9.22 -6.08 9.73
C LEU A 29 7.96 -5.93 10.59
N TYR A 30 7.40 -7.03 11.11
CA TYR A 30 6.25 -6.97 12.01
C TYR A 30 6.51 -6.16 13.28
N ASP A 31 7.70 -6.30 13.88
CA ASP A 31 8.07 -5.53 15.08
C ASP A 31 8.11 -4.03 14.76
N PHE A 32 8.70 -3.63 13.62
CA PHE A 32 8.67 -2.25 13.13
C PHE A 32 7.24 -1.74 12.92
N LEU A 33 6.42 -2.49 12.18
CA LEU A 33 5.02 -2.11 11.91
C LEU A 33 4.21 -1.95 13.20
N LYS A 34 4.53 -2.72 14.24
CA LYS A 34 3.86 -2.63 15.54
C LYS A 34 4.31 -1.42 16.35
N THR A 35 5.58 -1.04 16.29
CA THR A 35 6.13 0.08 17.09
C THR A 35 5.92 1.43 16.44
N GLU A 36 5.96 1.50 15.11
CA GLU A 36 5.93 2.75 14.32
C GLU A 36 4.57 3.01 13.68
N LYS A 37 3.49 2.48 14.28
CA LYS A 37 2.12 2.70 13.79
C LYS A 37 1.80 4.20 13.70
N PRO A 38 1.47 4.75 12.52
CA PRO A 38 1.09 6.15 12.39
C PRO A 38 -0.31 6.42 12.96
N GLU A 39 -0.64 7.69 13.20
CA GLU A 39 -2.01 8.11 13.49
C GLU A 39 -2.93 7.83 12.28
N GLU A 40 -4.14 7.32 12.52
CA GLU A 40 -5.05 6.90 11.45
C GLU A 40 -6.22 7.89 11.29
N GLU A 41 -6.38 8.47 10.09
CA GLU A 41 -7.57 9.23 9.70
C GLU A 41 -8.47 8.34 8.83
N LEU A 42 -9.45 7.71 9.46
CA LEU A 42 -10.24 6.66 8.83
C LEU A 42 -11.16 7.16 7.71
N VAL A 43 -10.98 6.58 6.52
CA VAL A 43 -11.82 6.74 5.34
C VAL A 43 -12.21 5.36 4.79
N PHE A 44 -12.94 5.33 3.68
CA PHE A 44 -13.08 4.09 2.91
C PHE A 44 -11.76 3.81 2.18
N SER A 45 -11.27 2.59 2.31
CA SER A 45 -10.13 2.06 1.57
C SER A 45 -10.54 0.80 0.81
N HIS A 46 -10.00 0.65 -0.40
CA HIS A 46 -10.07 -0.57 -1.19
C HIS A 46 -9.25 -1.69 -0.53
N GLY A 47 -8.07 -1.33 -0.01
CA GLY A 47 -7.17 -2.26 0.67
C GLY A 47 -6.26 -3.05 -0.26
N ASP A 48 -6.39 -2.85 -1.58
CA ASP A 48 -5.56 -3.48 -2.62
C ASP A 48 -5.72 -2.77 -3.97
N LEU A 49 -5.46 -1.45 -3.96
CA LEU A 49 -5.81 -0.58 -5.08
C LEU A 49 -4.72 -0.65 -6.18
N GLY A 50 -4.86 -1.62 -7.08
CA GLY A 50 -3.98 -1.83 -8.25
C GLY A 50 -4.72 -1.84 -9.59
N ASP A 51 -3.98 -1.76 -10.70
CA ASP A 51 -4.56 -1.71 -12.06
C ASP A 51 -5.34 -2.98 -12.45
N SER A 52 -4.95 -4.13 -11.90
CA SER A 52 -5.61 -5.43 -12.03
C SER A 52 -6.95 -5.51 -11.29
N ASN A 53 -7.18 -4.60 -10.33
CA ASN A 53 -8.37 -4.57 -9.47
C ASN A 53 -9.35 -3.45 -9.84
N ILE A 54 -9.04 -2.62 -10.83
CA ILE A 54 -9.86 -1.48 -11.27
C ILE A 54 -10.30 -1.66 -12.73
N PHE A 55 -11.60 -1.52 -13.00
CA PHE A 55 -12.12 -1.50 -14.37
C PHE A 55 -12.30 -0.08 -14.87
N VAL A 56 -11.79 0.23 -16.07
CA VAL A 56 -11.98 1.51 -16.75
C VAL A 56 -12.84 1.34 -18.00
N LYS A 57 -13.81 2.25 -18.18
CA LYS A 57 -14.66 2.34 -19.39
C LYS A 57 -14.87 3.80 -19.76
N ASP A 58 -14.71 4.12 -21.04
CA ASP A 58 -14.89 5.48 -21.58
C ASP A 58 -14.06 6.55 -20.83
N GLY A 59 -12.83 6.18 -20.43
CA GLY A 59 -11.90 7.06 -19.72
C GLY A 59 -12.25 7.32 -18.24
N LYS A 60 -13.16 6.54 -17.64
CA LYS A 60 -13.54 6.66 -16.23
C LYS A 60 -13.54 5.29 -15.54
N VAL A 61 -13.31 5.29 -14.23
CA VAL A 61 -13.49 4.10 -13.40
C VAL A 61 -14.95 3.62 -13.50
N SER A 62 -15.13 2.31 -13.63
CA SER A 62 -16.41 1.65 -13.90
C SER A 62 -16.68 0.43 -13.00
N GLY A 63 -15.70 0.00 -12.21
CA GLY A 63 -15.84 -1.10 -11.27
C GLY A 63 -14.57 -1.33 -10.45
N PHE A 64 -14.75 -1.98 -9.30
CA PHE A 64 -13.68 -2.44 -8.40
C PHE A 64 -13.94 -3.92 -8.07
N ILE A 65 -12.87 -4.70 -8.00
CA ILE A 65 -12.90 -6.11 -7.57
C ILE A 65 -11.85 -6.35 -6.48
N ASP A 66 -11.74 -7.58 -6.00
CA ASP A 66 -10.81 -7.96 -4.92
C ASP A 66 -10.99 -7.12 -3.63
N LEU A 67 -12.23 -7.09 -3.16
CA LEU A 67 -12.64 -6.25 -2.03
C LEU A 67 -12.46 -6.95 -0.67
N GLY A 68 -11.62 -8.00 -0.59
CA GLY A 68 -11.42 -8.78 0.64
C GLY A 68 -10.83 -7.96 1.79
N ARG A 69 -10.00 -6.96 1.45
CA ARG A 69 -9.36 -6.01 2.37
C ARG A 69 -10.10 -4.67 2.49
N SER A 70 -11.20 -4.49 1.77
CA SER A 70 -11.90 -3.21 1.73
C SER A 70 -12.61 -2.89 3.04
N GLY A 71 -12.52 -1.63 3.48
CA GLY A 71 -13.12 -1.23 4.75
C GLY A 71 -12.69 0.16 5.21
N ARG A 72 -12.61 0.33 6.54
CA ARG A 72 -12.10 1.55 7.15
C ARG A 72 -10.59 1.42 7.32
N ALA A 73 -9.82 2.33 6.73
CA ALA A 73 -8.38 2.44 6.92
C ALA A 73 -7.96 3.92 6.84
N ASP A 74 -6.72 4.22 7.25
CA ASP A 74 -6.14 5.54 7.04
C ASP A 74 -6.14 5.91 5.55
N LYS A 75 -6.39 7.18 5.24
CA LYS A 75 -6.43 7.68 3.86
C LYS A 75 -5.14 7.43 3.06
N TRP A 76 -4.02 7.32 3.75
CA TRP A 76 -2.72 7.07 3.14
C TRP A 76 -2.50 5.62 2.69
N TYR A 77 -3.35 4.68 3.12
CA TYR A 77 -3.25 3.27 2.76
C TYR A 77 -3.35 3.09 1.23
N ASP A 78 -4.49 3.44 0.63
CA ASP A 78 -4.67 3.31 -0.83
C ASP A 78 -3.75 4.27 -1.63
N ILE A 79 -3.43 5.44 -1.07
CA ILE A 79 -2.51 6.39 -1.71
C ILE A 79 -1.12 5.78 -1.85
N ALA A 80 -0.66 5.03 -0.84
CA ALA A 80 0.64 4.36 -0.87
C ALA A 80 0.71 3.32 -2.00
N PHE A 81 -0.38 2.56 -2.22
CA PHE A 81 -0.48 1.62 -3.35
C PHE A 81 -0.39 2.34 -4.70
N CYS A 82 -1.11 3.45 -4.87
CA CYS A 82 -1.01 4.25 -6.10
C CYS A 82 0.43 4.75 -6.33
N VAL A 83 1.12 5.21 -5.27
CA VAL A 83 2.52 5.65 -5.38
C VAL A 83 3.43 4.49 -5.79
N ARG A 84 3.27 3.32 -5.17
CA ARG A 84 4.01 2.10 -5.52
C ARG A 84 3.82 1.74 -6.99
N SER A 85 2.58 1.56 -7.45
CA SER A 85 2.30 1.20 -8.84
C SER A 85 2.81 2.24 -9.83
N ILE A 86 2.69 3.55 -9.54
CA ILE A 86 3.26 4.59 -10.43
C ILE A 86 4.78 4.46 -10.55
N ARG A 87 5.48 4.19 -9.43
CA ARG A 87 6.93 4.02 -9.44
C ARG A 87 7.37 2.74 -10.14
N GLU A 88 6.65 1.64 -9.96
CA GLU A 88 6.98 0.36 -10.58
C GLU A 88 6.68 0.35 -12.09
N ASP A 89 5.50 0.84 -12.48
CA ASP A 89 5.02 0.71 -13.86
C ASP A 89 5.50 1.83 -14.79
N ILE A 90 5.74 3.03 -14.24
CA ILE A 90 6.13 4.22 -15.01
C ILE A 90 7.57 4.66 -14.70
N GLY A 91 7.99 4.60 -13.44
CA GLY A 91 9.39 4.84 -13.03
C GLY A 91 9.84 6.31 -12.96
N GLU A 92 9.07 7.26 -13.50
CA GLU A 92 9.45 8.67 -13.48
C GLU A 92 8.75 9.43 -12.33
N GLU A 93 9.52 9.98 -11.39
CA GLU A 93 9.01 10.67 -10.18
C GLU A 93 8.09 11.86 -10.51
N GLN A 94 8.20 12.47 -11.70
CA GLN A 94 7.30 13.52 -12.15
C GLN A 94 5.82 13.09 -12.19
N TYR A 95 5.53 11.80 -12.38
CA TYR A 95 4.17 11.29 -12.35
C TYR A 95 3.64 11.08 -10.93
N VAL A 96 4.54 10.82 -9.97
CA VAL A 96 4.20 10.84 -8.54
C VAL A 96 3.88 12.27 -8.10
N GLU A 97 4.68 13.25 -8.54
CA GLU A 97 4.40 14.68 -8.31
C GLU A 97 3.05 15.10 -8.92
N LEU A 98 2.80 14.74 -10.19
CA LEU A 98 1.52 15.00 -10.86
C LEU A 98 0.34 14.36 -10.12
N PHE A 99 0.50 13.14 -9.61
CA PHE A 99 -0.54 12.46 -8.83
C PHE A 99 -0.91 13.25 -7.57
N PHE A 100 0.07 13.76 -6.82
CA PHE A 100 -0.18 14.60 -5.65
C PHE A 100 -0.78 15.97 -6.02
N ASP A 101 -0.37 16.56 -7.13
CA ASP A 101 -0.98 17.79 -7.66
C ASP A 101 -2.47 17.58 -7.99
N LEU A 102 -2.84 16.43 -8.59
CA LEU A 102 -4.22 16.07 -8.88
C LEU A 102 -5.04 15.79 -7.62
N LEU A 103 -4.44 15.23 -6.56
CA LEU A 103 -5.09 15.04 -5.27
C LEU A 103 -5.23 16.34 -4.47
N GLY A 104 -4.41 17.36 -4.76
CA GLY A 104 -4.40 18.64 -4.04
C GLY A 104 -3.88 18.52 -2.61
N ILE A 105 -3.02 17.53 -2.33
CA ILE A 105 -2.42 17.28 -1.02
C ILE A 105 -0.90 17.15 -1.13
N LYS A 106 -0.17 17.45 -0.06
CA LYS A 106 1.27 17.18 0.01
C LYS A 106 1.52 15.75 0.46
N PRO A 107 2.52 15.04 -0.11
CA PRO A 107 2.85 13.68 0.30
C PRO A 107 3.32 13.61 1.75
N ASP A 108 2.85 12.60 2.46
CA ASP A 108 3.35 12.17 3.76
C ASP A 108 4.21 10.91 3.53
N TRP A 109 5.51 11.12 3.31
CA TRP A 109 6.42 10.04 2.93
C TRP A 109 6.65 9.01 4.05
N GLU A 110 6.48 9.40 5.31
CA GLU A 110 6.58 8.46 6.43
C GLU A 110 5.41 7.47 6.40
N LYS A 111 4.19 7.98 6.20
CA LYS A 111 3.01 7.13 6.05
C LYS A 111 3.01 6.30 4.78
N ILE A 112 3.38 6.89 3.64
CA ILE A 112 3.46 6.16 2.37
C ILE A 112 4.41 4.96 2.52
N LYS A 113 5.63 5.19 3.04
CA LYS A 113 6.59 4.12 3.29
C LYS A 113 6.04 3.08 4.26
N TYR A 114 5.40 3.51 5.35
CA TYR A 114 4.80 2.60 6.32
C TYR A 114 3.74 1.68 5.69
N TYR A 115 2.86 2.19 4.83
CA TYR A 115 1.79 1.38 4.24
C TYR A 115 2.28 0.47 3.10
N ILE A 116 3.33 0.85 2.37
CA ILE A 116 4.03 -0.05 1.45
C ILE A 116 4.61 -1.23 2.24
N LEU A 117 5.37 -0.94 3.30
CA LEU A 117 5.95 -1.96 4.19
C LEU A 117 4.91 -2.85 4.87
N LEU A 118 3.71 -2.32 5.14
CA LEU A 118 2.63 -3.12 5.72
C LEU A 118 2.09 -4.17 4.73
N ASP A 119 2.10 -3.84 3.45
CA ASP A 119 1.60 -4.74 2.39
C ASP A 119 2.58 -5.86 2.06
N GLU A 120 3.87 -5.72 2.35
CA GLU A 120 4.91 -6.76 2.17
C GLU A 120 4.64 -8.09 2.89
N LEU A 121 3.65 -8.13 3.78
CA LEU A 121 3.24 -9.34 4.51
C LEU A 121 1.92 -9.93 3.99
N PHE A 122 1.47 -9.54 2.79
CA PHE A 122 0.21 -9.96 2.17
C PHE A 122 0.34 -10.19 0.67
#